data_AF-A0A519YQ10-F1
#
_entry.id   AF-A0A519YQ10-F1
#
_cell.length_a   1.000
_cell.length_b   1.000
_cell.length_c   1.000
_cell.angle_alpha   90.00
_cell.angle_beta   90.00
_cell.angle_gamma   90.00
#
_symmetry.space_group_name_H-M   'P 1'
#
loop_
_entity.id
_entity.type
_entity.pdbx_description
1 polymer ?
#
loop_
_entity_poly.entity_id
_entity_poly.type
_entity_poly.pdbx_seq_one_letter_code
_entity_poly.pdbx_strand_id
1 'polypeptide(L)' 'MTHPLTPAQEATLVAAIKAAELRTSGEIRLHLEDKCPTPEPLDRAAQVFAELKMHHTKLRNGVL' A
#
# COMPACT_ATOMS: atom_id res chain seq x y z
N MET A 1 -19.14 -0.69 5.06
CA MET A 1 -17.85 -1.10 4.46
C MET A 1 -17.90 -0.73 3.00
N THR A 2 -17.46 0.46 2.67
CA THR A 2 -17.28 0.93 1.29
C THR A 2 -16.05 0.24 0.76
N HIS A 3 -16.23 -0.83 -0.02
CA HIS A 3 -15.16 -1.39 -0.85
C HIS A 3 -15.04 -0.48 -2.08
N PRO A 4 -13.99 0.34 -2.20
CA PRO A 4 -13.86 1.27 -3.32
C PRO A 4 -13.50 0.57 -4.63
N LEU A 5 -13.13 -0.71 -4.59
CA LEU A 5 -12.72 -1.50 -5.75
C LEU A 5 -13.65 -2.70 -5.95
N THR A 6 -14.05 -2.92 -7.19
CA THR A 6 -14.71 -4.17 -7.60
C THR A 6 -13.70 -5.31 -7.63
N PRO A 7 -14.13 -6.58 -7.46
CA PRO A 7 -13.22 -7.73 -7.49
C PRO A 7 -12.43 -7.84 -8.80
N ALA A 8 -12.98 -7.38 -9.93
CA ALA A 8 -12.27 -7.33 -11.21
C ALA A 8 -11.15 -6.26 -11.24
N GLN A 9 -11.40 -5.10 -10.62
CA GLN A 9 -10.39 -4.04 -10.49
C GLN A 9 -9.29 -4.44 -9.51
N GLU A 10 -9.65 -5.06 -8.39
CA GLU A 10 -8.67 -5.58 -7.43
C GLU A 10 -7.76 -6.63 -8.09
N ALA A 11 -8.32 -7.59 -8.83
CA ALA A 11 -7.53 -8.58 -9.55
C ALA A 11 -6.56 -7.94 -10.57
N THR A 12 -7.03 -6.93 -11.29
CA THR A 12 -6.21 -6.18 -12.26
C THR A 12 -5.09 -5.41 -11.56
N LEU A 13 -5.41 -4.78 -10.42
CA LEU A 13 -4.47 -4.00 -9.63
C LEU A 13 -3.39 -4.91 -9.00
N VAL A 14 -3.80 -6.03 -8.42
CA VAL A 14 -2.88 -7.05 -7.88
C VAL A 14 -1.96 -7.59 -8.98
N ALA A 15 -2.49 -7.87 -10.17
CA ALA A 15 -1.69 -8.33 -11.31
C ALA A 15 -0.67 -7.26 -11.76
N ALA A 16 -1.08 -6.00 -11.84
CA ALA A 16 -0.20 -4.88 -12.19
C ALA A 16 0.91 -4.68 -11.15
N ILE A 17 0.56 -4.74 -9.86
CA ILE A 17 1.53 -4.66 -8.76
C ILE A 17 2.51 -5.81 -8.83
N LYS A 18 2.05 -7.06 -9.01
CA LYS A 18 2.92 -8.23 -9.17
C LYS A 18 3.91 -8.05 -10.32
N ALA A 19 3.46 -7.50 -11.46
CA ALA A 19 4.32 -7.24 -12.60
C ALA A 19 5.35 -6.14 -12.32
N ALA A 20 4.99 -5.13 -11.51
CA ALA A 20 5.89 -4.06 -11.07
C ALA A 20 6.93 -4.54 -10.05
N GLU A 21 6.53 -5.35 -9.07
CA GLU A 21 7.42 -6.01 -8.10
C GLU A 21 8.33 -7.05 -8.78
N LEU A 22 7.92 -7.66 -9.91
CA LEU A 22 8.82 -8.52 -10.68
C LEU A 22 9.95 -7.75 -11.35
N ARG A 23 9.69 -6.47 -11.68
CA ARG A 23 10.65 -5.58 -12.35
C ARG A 23 11.47 -4.74 -11.38
N THR A 24 11.08 -4.68 -10.11
CA THR A 24 11.70 -3.82 -9.10
C THR A 24 11.90 -4.60 -7.81
N SER A 25 13.02 -4.43 -7.13
CA SER A 25 13.24 -5.04 -5.80
C SER A 25 12.44 -4.35 -4.69
N GLY A 26 11.45 -3.52 -5.05
CA GLY A 26 10.58 -2.80 -4.11
C GLY A 26 9.39 -3.66 -3.73
N GLU A 27 8.89 -3.45 -2.52
CA GLU A 27 7.66 -4.10 -2.05
C GLU A 27 6.55 -3.05 -2.07
N ILE A 28 5.50 -3.31 -2.84
CA ILE A 28 4.39 -2.37 -3.05
C ILE A 28 3.17 -2.88 -2.29
N ARG A 29 2.66 -2.08 -1.36
CA ARG A 29 1.42 -2.39 -0.64
C ARG A 29 0.43 -1.27 -0.82
N LEU A 30 -0.86 -1.61 -0.88
CA LEU A 30 -1.95 -0.65 -0.91
C LEU A 30 -2.71 -0.69 0.40
N HIS A 31 -2.89 0.47 1.02
CA HIS A 31 -3.77 0.65 2.15
C HIS A 31 -4.92 1.59 1.76
N LEU A 32 -6.15 1.09 1.87
CA LEU A 32 -7.36 1.85 1.54
C LEU A 32 -8.15 2.08 2.82
N GLU A 33 -8.22 3.34 3.26
CA GLU A 33 -9.06 3.78 4.38
C GLU A 33 -10.17 4.71 3.86
N ASP A 34 -11.42 4.45 4.27
CA ASP A 34 -12.59 5.25 3.85
C ASP A 34 -12.65 6.63 4.53
N LYS A 35 -12.10 6.72 5.75
CA LYS A 35 -11.94 7.96 6.50
C LYS A 35 -10.53 8.02 7.06
N CYS A 36 -9.83 9.13 6.81
CA CYS A 36 -8.60 9.43 7.51
C CYS A 36 -8.93 9.71 8.99
N PRO A 37 -8.43 8.90 9.94
CA PRO A 37 -8.69 9.12 11.36
C PRO A 37 -7.89 10.32 11.91
N THR A 38 -6.82 10.73 11.21
CA THR A 38 -6.01 11.91 11.52
C THR A 38 -6.34 13.07 10.60
N PRO A 39 -6.16 14.33 11.05
CA PRO A 39 -6.32 15.51 10.22
C PRO A 39 -5.29 15.59 9.08
N GLU A 40 -4.11 14.98 9.28
CA GLU A 40 -3.06 14.93 8.27
C GLU A 40 -2.94 13.50 7.69
N PRO A 41 -3.24 13.32 6.38
CA PRO A 41 -3.13 12.02 5.73
C PRO A 41 -1.67 11.55 5.58
N LEU A 42 -0.72 12.48 5.54
CA LEU A 42 0.71 12.16 5.49
C LEU A 42 1.18 11.48 6.78
N ASP A 43 0.73 11.98 7.94
CA ASP A 43 1.06 11.40 9.24
C ASP A 43 0.42 10.01 9.39
N ARG A 44 -0.82 9.84 8.90
CA ARG A 44 -1.45 8.52 8.85
C ARG A 44 -0.66 7.54 7.99
N ALA A 45 -0.25 7.95 6.80
CA ALA A 45 0.56 7.13 5.92
C ALA A 45 1.89 6.74 6.60
N ALA A 46 2.55 7.66 7.30
CA ALA A 46 3.77 7.37 8.06
C ALA A 46 3.51 6.40 9.22
N GLN A 47 2.41 6.55 9.95
CA GLN A 47 1.99 5.62 11.01
C GLN A 47 1.73 4.22 10.45
N VAL A 48 0.93 4.09 9.39
CA VAL A 48 0.65 2.80 8.76
C VAL A 48 1.93 2.18 8.19
N PHE A 49 2.84 2.97 7.63
CA PHE A 49 4.15 2.52 7.16
C PHE A 49 5.03 1.98 8.31
N ALA A 50 4.93 2.60 9.49
CA ALA A 50 5.58 2.13 10.71
C ALA A 50 4.91 0.86 11.26
N GLU A 51 3.58 0.81 11.34
CA GLU A 51 2.80 -0.34 11.81
C GLU A 51 3.05 -1.59 10.95
N LEU A 52 3.06 -1.42 9.62
CA LEU A 52 3.34 -2.48 8.65
C LEU A 52 4.84 -2.83 8.55
N LYS A 53 5.69 -2.16 9.33
CA LYS A 53 7.15 -2.34 9.34
C LYS A 53 7.79 -2.24 7.95
N MET A 54 7.23 -1.42 7.05
CA MET A 54 7.75 -1.28 5.68
C MET A 54 9.13 -0.61 5.62
N HIS A 55 9.50 0.11 6.68
CA HIS A 55 10.85 0.64 6.93
C HIS A 55 11.88 -0.45 7.29
N HIS A 56 11.41 -1.66 7.62
CA HIS A 56 12.23 -2.81 8.02
C HIS A 56 12.52 -3.78 6.85
N THR A 57 12.18 -3.38 5.62
CA THR A 57 12.54 -4.12 4.41
C THR A 57 14.06 -4.08 4.21
N LYS A 58 14.66 -5.21 3.84
CA LYS A 58 16.13 -5.38 3.68
C LYS A 58 16.79 -4.31 2.81
N LEU A 59 16.04 -3.73 1.87
CA LEU A 59 16.52 -2.74 0.92
C LEU A 59 15.94 -1.35 1.12
N ARG A 60 15.12 -1.12 2.18
CA ARG A 60 14.40 0.15 2.41
C ARG A 60 13.59 0.66 1.21
N ASN A 61 13.15 -0.25 0.34
CA ASN A 61 12.40 0.07 -0.88
C ASN A 61 10.90 -0.23 -0.74
N GLY A 62 10.36 -0.14 0.48
CA GLY A 62 8.93 -0.30 0.73
C GLY A 62 8.17 0.92 0.24
N VAL A 63 7.13 0.72 -0.57
CA VAL A 63 6.20 1.75 -1.03
C VAL A 63 4.80 1.40 -0.54
N LEU A 64 4.17 2.33 0.18
CA LEU A 64 2.79 2.26 0.68
C LEU A 64 1.92 3.27 -0.07
#